data_AF-A0AAV7XJ06-F1
#
_entry.id   AF-A0AAV7XJ06-F1
#
_cell.length_a   1.000
_cell.length_b   1.000
_cell.length_c   1.000
_cell.angle_alpha   90.00
_cell.angle_beta   90.00
_cell.angle_gamma   90.00
#
_symmetry.space_group_name_H-M   'P 1'
#
loop_
_entity.id
_entity.type
_entity.pdbx_description
1 polymer ?
#
loop_
_entity_poly.entity_id
_entity_poly.type
_entity_poly.pdbx_seq_one_letter_code
_entity_poly.pdbx_strand_id
1 'polypeptide(L)'
;MAVYAMVLLSYFLVTGGVIYDIITETPGYGSVTDERGTRTVAIMPHRVNGQYVIEGLTSSFMFTMGGLGFIVLNQTHSPSTPKFNRILLIAIGFIFVIVSFCSCWIFMRIKLPGYLNS
;
A
#
# COMPACT_ATOMS: atom_id res chain seq x y z
N MET A 1 7.96 -20.82 -7.93
CA MET A 1 6.98 -20.08 -7.10
C MET A 1 7.52 -19.73 -5.71
N ALA A 2 8.22 -20.61 -5.00
CA ALA A 2 8.78 -20.29 -3.67
C ALA A 2 9.74 -19.08 -3.67
N VAL A 3 10.68 -19.03 -4.62
CA VAL A 3 11.60 -17.87 -4.77
C VAL A 3 10.84 -16.58 -5.09
N TYR A 4 9.79 -16.67 -5.93
CA TYR A 4 8.94 -15.53 -6.25
C TYR A 4 8.22 -14.98 -5.01
N ALA A 5 7.67 -15.87 -4.17
CA ALA A 5 7.04 -15.47 -2.92
C ALA A 5 8.03 -14.82 -1.95
N MET A 6 9.27 -15.35 -1.84
CA MET A 6 10.32 -14.73 -1.03
C MET A 6 10.70 -13.33 -1.53
N VAL A 7 10.82 -13.15 -2.85
CA VAL A 7 11.12 -11.82 -3.43
C VAL A 7 9.97 -10.85 -3.15
N LEU A 8 8.72 -11.27 -3.32
CA LEU A 8 7.55 -10.42 -3.06
C LEU A 8 7.42 -10.05 -1.57
N LEU A 9 7.76 -10.98 -0.67
CA LEU A 9 7.87 -10.71 0.76
C LEU A 9 9.00 -9.73 1.08
N SER A 10 10.17 -9.89 0.44
CA SER A 10 11.28 -8.95 0.63
C SER A 10 10.93 -7.55 0.14
N TYR A 11 10.20 -7.44 -0.97
CA TYR A 11 9.69 -6.18 -1.49
C TYR A 11 8.75 -5.50 -0.48
N PHE A 12 7.83 -6.26 0.13
CA PHE A 12 6.95 -5.76 1.18
C PHE A 12 7.71 -5.17 2.37
N LEU A 13 8.73 -5.88 2.86
CA LEU A 13 9.50 -5.46 4.04
C LEU A 13 10.39 -4.25 3.76
N VAL A 14 11.04 -4.21 2.60
CA VAL A 14 11.93 -3.11 2.21
C VAL A 14 11.13 -1.83 1.92
N THR A 15 10.04 -1.93 1.15
CA THR A 15 9.18 -0.78 0.87
C THR A 15 8.40 -0.32 2.08
N GLY A 16 8.11 -1.21 3.03
CA GLY A 16 7.48 -0.87 4.30
C GLY A 16 8.35 -0.04 5.23
N GLY A 17 9.64 0.14 4.90
CA GLY A 17 10.54 0.96 5.69
C GLY A 17 11.08 0.27 6.94
N VAL A 18 10.98 -1.06 7.05
CA VAL A 18 11.41 -1.81 8.26
C VAL A 18 12.86 -1.51 8.66
N ILE A 19 13.75 -1.31 7.68
CA ILE A 19 15.16 -0.93 7.94
C ILE A 19 15.22 0.49 8.56
N TYR A 20 14.43 1.42 8.03
CA TYR A 20 14.35 2.79 8.55
C TYR A 20 13.76 2.81 9.96
N ASP A 21 12.69 2.04 10.19
CA ASP A 21 12.03 1.91 11.48
C ASP A 21 12.98 1.39 12.57
N ILE A 22 13.84 0.42 12.23
CA ILE A 22 14.86 -0.12 13.15
C ILE A 22 15.95 0.91 13.47
N ILE A 23 16.43 1.66 12.47
CA ILE A 23 17.54 2.62 12.67
C ILE A 23 17.08 3.85 13.44
N THR A 24 15.88 4.34 13.15
CA THR A 24 15.40 5.63 13.65
C THR A 24 14.45 5.50 14.84
N GLU A 25 14.19 4.27 15.30
CA GLU A 25 13.28 3.94 16.40
C GLU A 25 11.96 4.72 16.31
N THR A 26 11.37 4.74 15.10
CA THR A 26 10.19 5.57 14.85
C THR A 26 9.00 5.10 15.68
N PRO A 27 8.22 6.03 16.24
CA PRO A 27 6.97 5.69 16.91
C PRO A 27 6.03 4.92 15.98
N GLY A 28 5.25 4.00 16.54
CA GLY A 28 4.33 3.17 15.75
C GLY A 28 3.14 3.94 15.15
N TYR A 29 2.68 4.97 15.87
CA TYR A 29 1.57 5.84 15.48
C TYR A 29 1.74 7.20 16.16
N GLY A 30 1.16 8.26 15.56
CA GLY A 30 1.08 9.59 16.15
C GLY A 30 -0.19 9.79 16.97
N SER A 31 -0.18 10.80 17.83
CA SER A 31 -1.39 11.32 18.45
C SER A 31 -1.37 12.85 18.36
N VAL A 32 -2.52 13.43 18.00
CA VAL A 32 -2.73 14.87 18.03
C VAL A 32 -3.83 15.13 19.05
N THR A 33 -3.51 15.94 20.05
CA THR A 33 -4.50 16.44 21.01
C THR A 33 -5.29 17.56 20.37
N ASP A 34 -6.56 17.31 20.11
CA ASP A 34 -7.53 18.30 19.68
C ASP A 34 -8.35 18.78 20.89
N GLU A 35 -9.07 19.90 20.78
CA GLU A 35 -9.87 20.49 21.87
C GLU A 35 -10.96 19.53 22.41
N ARG A 36 -11.29 18.48 21.65
CA ARG A 36 -12.28 17.44 21.98
C ARG A 36 -11.67 16.10 22.38
N GLY A 37 -10.34 16.00 22.50
CA GLY A 37 -9.62 14.80 22.93
C GLY A 37 -8.46 14.39 22.02
N THR A 38 -7.75 13.34 22.44
CA THR A 38 -6.60 12.79 21.70
C THR A 38 -7.07 11.97 20.51
N ARG A 39 -6.74 12.39 19.28
CA ARG A 39 -6.98 11.61 18.06
C ARG A 39 -5.70 10.91 17.62
N THR A 40 -5.78 9.62 17.35
CA THR A 40 -4.68 8.84 16.79
C THR A 40 -4.50 9.22 15.32
N VAL A 41 -3.27 9.55 14.94
CA VAL A 41 -2.92 9.93 13.57
C VAL A 41 -1.97 8.88 13.02
N ALA A 42 -2.44 8.16 11.99
CA ALA A 42 -1.70 7.07 11.37
C ALA A 42 -0.68 7.52 10.32
N ILE A 43 -0.76 8.77 9.84
CA ILE A 43 0.09 9.30 8.76
C ILE A 43 0.68 10.63 9.21
N MET A 44 2.00 10.83 9.12
CA MET A 44 2.62 12.12 9.44
C MET A 44 2.30 13.16 8.35
N PRO A 45 1.51 14.21 8.63
CA PRO A 45 1.24 15.23 7.63
C PRO A 45 2.43 16.21 7.56
N HIS A 46 2.74 16.74 6.37
CA HIS A 46 3.75 17.78 6.12
C HIS A 46 5.22 17.41 6.35
N ARG A 47 5.54 16.15 6.74
CA ARG A 47 6.92 15.65 6.83
C ARG A 47 7.13 14.49 5.86
N VAL A 48 7.87 14.75 4.78
CA VAL A 48 8.14 13.74 3.74
C VAL A 48 9.16 12.70 4.19
N ASN A 49 10.20 13.16 4.89
CA ASN A 49 11.32 12.32 5.35
C ASN A 49 11.02 11.55 6.64
N GLY A 50 9.88 11.82 7.28
CA GLY A 50 9.40 11.11 8.46
C GLY A 50 8.34 10.08 8.08
N GLN A 51 8.29 8.99 8.84
CA GLN A 51 7.33 7.91 8.64
C GLN A 51 7.00 7.27 9.98
N TYR A 52 5.71 6.95 10.20
CA TYR A 52 5.31 6.03 11.27
C TYR A 52 5.37 4.57 10.78
N VAL A 53 5.59 3.62 11.67
CA VAL A 53 5.62 2.19 11.30
C VAL A 53 4.32 1.76 10.59
N ILE A 54 3.16 2.21 11.09
CA ILE A 54 1.86 1.88 10.49
C ILE A 54 1.68 2.53 9.11
N GLU A 55 2.26 3.71 8.90
CA GLU A 55 2.24 4.42 7.63
C GLU A 55 3.01 3.62 6.57
N GLY A 56 4.23 3.19 6.93
CA GLY A 56 5.08 2.35 6.10
C GLY A 56 4.44 1.02 5.71
N LEU A 57 3.98 0.26 6.71
CA LEU A 57 3.36 -1.04 6.49
C LEU A 57 2.07 -0.95 5.67
N THR A 58 1.28 0.10 5.84
CA THR A 58 0.06 0.31 5.05
C THR A 58 0.41 0.61 3.59
N SER A 59 1.44 1.43 3.34
CA SER A 59 1.87 1.76 1.97
C SER A 59 2.43 0.54 1.22
N SER A 60 3.27 -0.28 1.86
CA SER A 60 3.82 -1.49 1.25
C SER A 60 2.76 -2.56 1.00
N PHE A 61 1.74 -2.64 1.85
CA PHE A 61 0.57 -3.49 1.61
C PHE A 61 -0.19 -3.05 0.35
N MET A 62 -0.41 -1.75 0.16
CA MET A 62 -1.07 -1.24 -1.04
C MET A 62 -0.26 -1.52 -2.32
N PHE A 63 1.07 -1.39 -2.27
CA PHE A 63 1.93 -1.71 -3.42
C PHE A 63 1.91 -3.18 -3.80
N THR A 64 2.02 -4.08 -2.80
CA THR A 64 1.95 -5.52 -3.05
C THR A 64 0.57 -5.96 -3.54
N MET A 65 -0.49 -5.37 -3.01
CA MET A 65 -1.87 -5.59 -3.45
C MET A 65 -2.07 -5.20 -4.92
N GLY A 66 -1.56 -4.05 -5.35
CA GLY A 66 -1.60 -3.63 -6.75
C GLY A 66 -0.81 -4.57 -7.67
N GLY A 67 0.39 -4.97 -7.25
CA GLY A 67 1.22 -5.95 -7.98
C GLY A 67 0.54 -7.32 -8.11
N LEU A 68 -0.08 -7.81 -7.03
CA LEU A 68 -0.89 -9.03 -7.05
C LEU A 68 -2.07 -8.93 -8.02
N GLY A 69 -2.72 -7.76 -8.11
CA GLY A 69 -3.76 -7.49 -9.11
C GLY A 69 -3.31 -7.76 -10.55
N PHE A 70 -2.10 -7.31 -10.92
CA PHE A 70 -1.54 -7.56 -12.25
C PHE A 70 -1.18 -9.04 -12.49
N ILE A 71 -0.70 -9.75 -11.48
CA ILE A 71 -0.41 -11.19 -11.61
C ILE A 71 -1.70 -11.98 -11.82
N VAL A 72 -2.77 -11.63 -11.08
CA VAL A 72 -4.09 -12.23 -11.25
C VAL A 72 -4.61 -11.98 -12.66
N LEU A 73 -4.46 -10.75 -13.18
CA LEU A 73 -4.80 -10.43 -14.58
C LEU A 73 -4.01 -11.29 -15.57
N ASN A 74 -2.69 -11.43 -15.39
CA ASN A 74 -1.88 -12.27 -16.26
C ASN A 74 -2.32 -13.75 -16.25
N GLN A 75 -2.71 -14.27 -15.09
CA GLN A 75 -3.16 -15.66 -14.96
C GLN A 75 -4.43 -15.95 -15.77
N THR A 76 -5.27 -14.95 -16.04
CA THR A 76 -6.53 -15.10 -16.80
C THR A 76 -6.33 -15.51 -18.26
N HIS A 77 -5.14 -15.32 -18.81
CA HIS A 77 -4.80 -15.71 -20.18
C HIS A 77 -4.62 -17.23 -20.35
N SER A 78 -4.59 -18.00 -19.25
CA SER A 78 -4.47 -19.47 -19.32
C SER A 78 -5.73 -20.12 -19.93
N PRO A 79 -5.58 -21.00 -20.96
CA PRO A 79 -6.71 -21.58 -21.70
C PRO A 79 -7.57 -22.57 -20.91
N SER A 80 -7.15 -22.96 -19.71
CA SER A 80 -7.83 -23.97 -18.87
C SER A 80 -9.01 -23.43 -18.04
N THR A 81 -9.30 -22.13 -18.07
CA THR A 81 -10.31 -21.50 -17.21
C THR A 81 -11.70 -21.41 -17.90
N PRO A 82 -12.79 -21.78 -17.21
CA PRO A 82 -14.14 -21.59 -17.75
C PRO A 82 -14.48 -20.10 -17.89
N LYS A 83 -15.26 -19.75 -18.92
CA LYS A 83 -15.52 -18.35 -19.35
C LYS A 83 -15.99 -17.43 -18.21
N PHE A 84 -16.89 -17.92 -17.35
CA PHE A 84 -17.41 -17.14 -16.21
C PHE A 84 -16.32 -16.83 -15.17
N ASN A 85 -15.52 -17.84 -14.79
CA ASN A 85 -14.45 -17.66 -13.82
C ASN A 85 -13.36 -16.73 -14.35
N ARG A 86 -13.10 -16.77 -15.67
CA ARG A 86 -12.17 -15.84 -16.33
C ARG A 86 -12.64 -14.38 -16.21
N ILE A 87 -13.92 -14.10 -16.49
CA ILE A 87 -14.48 -12.75 -16.38
C ILE A 87 -14.41 -12.25 -14.92
N LEU A 88 -14.73 -13.12 -13.96
CA LEU A 88 -14.66 -12.79 -12.54
C LEU A 88 -13.23 -12.47 -12.08
N LEU A 89 -12.25 -13.28 -12.49
CA LEU A 89 -10.84 -13.04 -12.20
C LEU A 89 -10.32 -11.73 -12.82
N ILE A 90 -10.75 -11.39 -14.04
CA ILE A 90 -10.42 -10.11 -14.68
C ILE A 90 -11.01 -8.96 -13.86
N ALA A 91 -12.27 -9.04 -13.47
CA ALA A 91 -12.93 -8.01 -12.68
C ALA A 91 -12.23 -7.81 -11.32
N ILE A 92 -11.91 -8.89 -10.61
CA ILE A 92 -11.18 -8.85 -9.34
C ILE A 92 -9.79 -8.22 -9.54
N GLY A 93 -9.01 -8.69 -10.51
CA GLY A 93 -7.68 -8.15 -10.78
C GLY A 93 -7.70 -6.65 -11.06
N PHE A 94 -8.69 -6.18 -11.84
CA PHE A 94 -8.86 -4.76 -12.13
C PHE A 94 -9.26 -3.95 -10.89
N ILE A 95 -10.17 -4.47 -10.05
CA ILE A 95 -10.55 -3.83 -8.78
C ILE A 95 -9.33 -3.66 -7.86
N PHE A 96 -8.50 -4.70 -7.74
CA PHE A 96 -7.28 -4.65 -6.93
C PHE A 96 -6.30 -3.56 -7.40
N VAL A 97 -6.14 -3.37 -8.71
CA VAL A 97 -5.31 -2.30 -9.27
C VAL A 97 -5.93 -0.92 -9.03
N ILE A 98 -7.24 -0.75 -9.23
CA ILE A 98 -7.90 0.54 -8.97
C ILE A 98 -7.82 0.92 -7.50
N VAL A 99 -8.14 -0.01 -6.60
CA VAL A 99 -8.14 0.25 -5.14
C VAL A 99 -6.75 0.63 -4.66
N SER A 100 -5.72 -0.09 -5.10
CA SER A 100 -4.33 0.24 -4.74
C SER A 100 -3.92 1.62 -5.29
N PHE A 101 -4.26 1.95 -6.53
CA PHE A 101 -3.97 3.25 -7.13
C PHE A 101 -4.67 4.40 -6.40
N CYS A 102 -5.99 4.31 -6.21
CA CYS A 102 -6.77 5.33 -5.49
C CYS A 102 -6.26 5.52 -4.06
N SER A 103 -5.93 4.43 -3.38
CA SER A 103 -5.44 4.51 -1.99
C SER A 103 -4.05 5.16 -1.92
N CYS A 104 -3.13 4.83 -2.84
CA CYS A 104 -1.82 5.49 -2.92
C CYS A 104 -1.95 6.99 -3.26
N TRP A 105 -2.91 7.34 -4.13
CA TRP A 105 -3.18 8.73 -4.48
C TRP A 105 -3.70 9.54 -3.29
N ILE A 106 -4.65 8.99 -2.52
CA ILE A 106 -5.16 9.59 -1.29
C ILE A 106 -4.03 9.72 -0.26
N PHE A 107 -3.20 8.69 -0.14
CA PHE A 107 -2.06 8.68 0.77
C PHE A 107 -1.08 9.83 0.48
N MET A 108 -0.73 10.05 -0.79
CA MET A 108 0.10 11.18 -1.21
C MET A 108 -0.55 12.53 -0.93
N ARG A 109 -1.87 12.65 -1.09
CA ARG A 109 -2.64 13.86 -0.76
C ARG A 109 -2.62 14.19 0.74
N ILE A 110 -2.67 13.17 1.61
CA ILE A 110 -2.60 13.36 3.06
C ILE A 110 -1.18 13.75 3.49
N LYS A 111 -0.15 13.11 2.94
CA LYS A 111 1.25 13.37 3.30
C LYS A 111 1.72 14.76 2.82
N LEU A 112 1.28 15.17 1.63
CA LEU A 112 1.65 16.43 0.97
C LEU A 112 0.41 17.24 0.52
N PRO A 113 -0.26 17.94 1.45
CA PRO A 113 -1.37 18.80 1.09
C PRO A 113 -0.87 19.97 0.24
N GLY A 114 -1.29 20.01 -1.03
CA GLY A 114 -0.91 21.06 -1.99
C GLY A 114 0.02 20.63 -3.14
N TYR A 115 0.56 19.41 -3.13
CA TYR A 115 1.47 18.92 -4.18
C TYR A 115 0.84 18.82 -5.58
N LEU A 116 -0.49 18.79 -5.68
CA LEU A 116 -1.26 18.61 -6.92
C LEU A 116 -2.13 19.82 -7.28
N ASN A 117 -1.91 20.98 -6.64
CA ASN A 117 -2.67 22.21 -6.91
C ASN A 117 -1.93 23.19 -7.86
N SER A 118 -1.08 22.68 -8.76
CA SER A 118 -0.47 23.46 -9.84
C SER A 118 -1.12 23.16 -11.18
#